data_AF-A0A1H0BR22-F1
#
_entry.id   AF-A0A1H0BR22-F1
#
_cell.length_a   1.000
_cell.length_b   1.000
_cell.length_c   1.000
_cell.angle_alpha   90.00
_cell.angle_beta   90.00
_cell.angle_gamma   90.00
#
_symmetry.space_group_name_H-M   'P 1'
#
loop_
_entity.id
_entity.type
_entity.pdbx_description
1 polymer ?
#
loop_
_entity_poly.entity_id
_entity_poly.type
_entity_poly.pdbx_seq_one_letter_code
_entity_poly.pdbx_strand_id
1 'polypeptide(L)'
;MAALKRAHDQDLAVHPGQDIEYVVVDDEKTSRERVALAHEEIETYDASYYETQLVRAVESVLSPLGWDRTEIQRKLATMETATLGSFEPTSDMS
;
A
#
# COMPACT_ATOMS: atom_id res chain seq x y z
N MET A 1 12.93 -2.91 11.64
CA MET A 1 11.93 -2.94 10.54
C MET A 1 12.45 -3.83 9.42
N ALA A 2 11.55 -4.50 8.69
CA ALA A 2 11.88 -5.41 7.59
C ALA A 2 12.59 -4.70 6.42
N ALA A 3 12.12 -3.50 6.04
CA ALA A 3 12.70 -2.71 4.93
C ALA A 3 14.15 -2.30 5.17
N LEU A 4 14.48 -1.83 6.37
CA LEU A 4 15.86 -1.45 6.73
C LEU A 4 16.82 -2.64 6.69
N LYS A 5 16.37 -3.82 7.14
CA LYS A 5 17.16 -5.05 7.03
C LYS A 5 17.40 -5.40 5.56
N ARG A 6 16.36 -5.30 4.72
CA ARG A 6 16.44 -5.57 3.27
C ARG A 6 17.41 -4.63 2.54
N ALA A 7 17.36 -3.33 2.84
CA ALA A 7 18.22 -2.32 2.20
C ALA A 7 19.70 -2.54 2.54
N HIS A 8 20.02 -2.88 3.80
CA HIS A 8 21.38 -3.17 4.23
C HIS A 8 21.98 -4.39 3.49
N ASP A 9 21.17 -5.37 3.14
CA ASP A 9 21.64 -6.57 2.42
C ASP A 9 21.86 -6.35 0.92
N GLN A 10 21.37 -5.24 0.36
CA GLN A 10 21.61 -4.84 -1.04
C GLN A 10 22.71 -3.77 -1.17
N ASP A 11 23.51 -3.57 -0.11
CA ASP A 11 24.56 -2.56 -0.07
C ASP A 11 24.05 -1.13 -0.32
N LEU A 12 22.74 -0.89 -0.13
CA LEU A 12 22.22 0.46 -0.10
C LEU A 12 22.73 1.10 1.19
N ALA A 13 23.60 2.09 1.05
CA ALA A 13 24.05 2.95 2.14
C ALA A 13 22.85 3.74 2.70
N VAL A 14 22.12 3.13 3.63
CA VAL A 14 21.04 3.81 4.35
C VAL A 14 21.69 4.66 5.44
N HIS A 15 21.66 5.98 5.25
CA HIS A 15 22.14 6.92 6.26
C HIS A 15 21.04 7.24 7.29
N PRO A 16 21.40 7.49 8.57
CA PRO A 16 20.43 7.95 9.57
C PRO A 16 19.70 9.21 9.10
N GLY A 17 18.37 9.20 9.18
CA GLY A 17 17.51 10.31 8.74
C GLY A 17 17.09 10.25 7.27
N GLN A 18 17.49 9.22 6.52
CA GLN A 18 17.05 8.99 5.16
C GLN A 18 15.71 8.23 5.13
N ASP A 19 14.76 8.71 4.33
CA ASP A 19 13.50 8.03 4.09
C ASP A 19 13.71 6.79 3.21
N ILE A 20 12.96 5.72 3.50
CA ILE A 20 12.98 4.47 2.74
C ILE A 20 11.57 4.20 2.24
N GLU A 21 11.41 4.20 0.93
CA GLU A 21 10.16 3.82 0.26
C GLU A 21 10.09 2.31 0.05
N TYR A 22 8.96 1.71 0.43
CA TYR A 22 8.73 0.28 0.31
C TYR A 22 7.25 -0.04 0.10
N VAL A 23 6.99 -1.22 -0.45
CA VAL A 23 5.67 -1.81 -0.61
C VAL A 23 5.61 -3.11 0.19
N VAL A 24 4.49 -3.37 0.85
CA VAL A 24 4.25 -4.66 1.51
C VAL A 24 3.75 -5.66 0.47
N VAL A 25 4.49 -6.74 0.29
CA VAL A 25 4.23 -7.76 -0.73
C VAL A 25 3.63 -9.05 -0.15
N ASP A 26 3.87 -9.31 1.14
CA ASP A 26 3.34 -10.47 1.87
C ASP A 26 3.35 -10.17 3.38
N ASP A 27 2.21 -9.78 3.96
CA ASP A 27 2.11 -9.40 5.37
C ASP A 27 2.20 -10.57 6.35
N GLU A 28 2.05 -11.82 5.89
CA GLU A 28 2.19 -13.01 6.75
C GLU A 28 3.64 -13.24 7.16
N LYS A 29 4.58 -12.74 6.36
CA LYS A 29 6.01 -12.83 6.66
C LYS A 29 6.43 -11.81 7.69
N THR A 30 7.23 -12.23 8.67
CA THR A 30 7.85 -11.33 9.65
C THR A 30 9.28 -10.94 9.29
N SER A 31 9.81 -11.52 8.21
CA SER A 31 11.16 -11.31 7.71
C SER A 31 11.23 -10.14 6.71
N ARG A 32 12.42 -9.87 6.16
CA ARG A 32 12.65 -8.88 5.09
C ARG A 32 11.90 -9.19 3.79
N GLU A 33 11.42 -10.42 3.62
CA GLU A 33 10.60 -10.83 2.47
C GLU A 33 9.17 -10.28 2.52
N ARG A 34 8.76 -9.71 3.66
CA ARG A 34 7.48 -9.00 3.81
C ARG A 34 7.37 -7.78 2.88
N VAL A 35 8.49 -7.21 2.47
CA VAL A 35 8.56 -5.93 1.77
C VAL A 35 9.46 -5.99 0.54
N ALA A 36 9.11 -5.19 -0.46
CA ALA A 36 9.96 -4.83 -1.59
C ALA A 36 10.28 -3.32 -1.54
N LEU A 37 11.48 -2.94 -1.93
CA LEU A 37 11.89 -1.54 -2.06
C LEU A 37 11.39 -0.96 -3.38
N ALA A 38 11.15 0.35 -3.42
CA ALA A 38 10.57 1.00 -4.60
C ALA A 38 11.41 0.90 -5.89
N HIS A 39 12.71 0.60 -5.78
CA HIS A 39 13.61 0.41 -6.92
C HIS A 39 13.77 -1.06 -7.35
N GLU A 40 13.17 -2.01 -6.63
CA GLU A 40 13.10 -3.41 -7.05
C GLU A 40 11.96 -3.57 -8.08
N GLU A 41 12.03 -4.60 -8.93
CA GLU A 41 10.87 -4.99 -9.72
C GLU A 41 9.76 -5.50 -8.78
N ILE A 42 8.62 -4.81 -8.76
CA ILE A 42 7.47 -5.15 -7.93
C ILE A 42 6.41 -5.79 -8.84
N GLU A 43 6.33 -7.11 -8.84
CA GLU A 43 5.33 -7.84 -9.63
C GLU A 43 3.94 -7.82 -8.96
N THR A 44 3.90 -7.79 -7.63
CA THR A 44 2.66 -7.89 -6.85
C THR A 44 2.78 -7.18 -5.50
N TYR A 45 1.63 -6.90 -4.89
CA TYR A 45 1.51 -6.35 -3.54
C TYR A 45 0.45 -7.11 -2.75
N ASP A 46 0.52 -7.04 -1.43
CA ASP A 46 -0.49 -7.67 -0.56
C ASP A 46 -1.75 -6.81 -0.49
N ALA A 47 -2.73 -7.11 -1.34
CA ALA A 47 -3.99 -6.37 -1.39
C ALA A 47 -4.75 -6.40 -0.06
N SER A 48 -4.77 -7.55 0.63
CA SER A 48 -5.46 -7.73 1.91
C SER A 48 -4.88 -6.83 3.01
N TYR A 49 -3.56 -6.66 3.01
CA TYR A 49 -2.87 -5.73 3.90
C TYR A 49 -3.33 -4.29 3.67
N TYR A 50 -3.30 -3.83 2.41
CA TYR A 50 -3.69 -2.45 2.08
C TYR A 50 -5.19 -2.21 2.27
N GLU A 51 -6.05 -3.21 2.04
CA GLU A 51 -7.47 -3.12 2.35
C GLU A 51 -7.70 -2.91 3.86
N THR A 52 -7.01 -3.68 4.70
CA THR A 52 -7.08 -3.52 6.15
C THR A 52 -6.62 -2.13 6.60
N GLN A 53 -5.52 -1.64 6.01
CA GLN A 53 -4.99 -0.31 6.30
C GLN A 53 -5.94 0.80 5.83
N LEU A 54 -6.59 0.64 4.67
CA LEU A 54 -7.59 1.56 4.16
C LEU A 54 -8.79 1.66 5.10
N VAL A 55 -9.37 0.53 5.50
CA VAL A 55 -10.52 0.50 6.42
C VAL A 55 -10.18 1.21 7.72
N ARG A 56 -9.01 0.93 8.29
CA ARG A 56 -8.53 1.59 9.51
C ARG A 56 -8.36 3.10 9.34
N ALA A 57 -7.80 3.55 8.23
CA ALA A 57 -7.61 4.97 7.96
C ALA A 57 -8.95 5.71 7.81
N VAL A 58 -9.90 5.12 7.09
CA VAL A 58 -11.24 5.68 6.90
C VAL A 58 -12.01 5.71 8.23
N GLU A 59 -11.94 4.65 9.03
CA GLU A 59 -12.55 4.61 10.37
C GLU A 59 -12.00 5.73 11.27
N SER A 60 -10.69 5.97 11.24
CA SER A 60 -10.08 7.04 12.02
C SER A 60 -10.63 8.43 11.67
N VAL A 61 -11.12 8.63 10.44
CA VAL A 61 -11.68 9.92 9.97
C VAL A 61 -13.19 9.98 10.18
N LEU A 62 -13.90 8.88 9.96
CA LEU A 62 -15.37 8.84 9.97
C LEU A 62 -15.97 8.38 11.31
N SER A 63 -15.17 7.90 12.26
CA SER A 63 -15.66 7.55 13.61
C SER A 63 -16.42 8.67 14.32
N PRO A 64 -16.09 9.97 14.18
CA PRO A 64 -16.92 11.05 14.76
C PRO A 64 -18.32 11.16 14.13
N LEU A 65 -18.51 10.62 12.94
CA LEU A 65 -19.80 10.56 12.23
C LEU A 65 -20.58 9.27 12.55
N GLY A 66 -20.05 8.44 13.47
CA GLY A 66 -20.67 7.19 13.89
C GLY A 66 -20.39 5.99 13.00
N TRP A 67 -19.48 6.12 12.03
CA TRP A 67 -19.17 5.02 11.11
C TRP A 67 -18.24 4.00 11.77
N ASP A 68 -18.58 2.73 11.59
CA ASP A 68 -17.74 1.60 12.02
C ASP A 68 -17.12 0.85 10.82
N ARG A 69 -16.22 -0.09 11.12
CA ARG A 69 -15.54 -0.92 10.10
C ARG A 69 -16.51 -1.68 9.20
N THR A 70 -17.61 -2.16 9.75
CA THR A 70 -18.59 -2.98 9.01
C THR A 70 -19.31 -2.14 7.97
N GLU A 71 -19.68 -0.91 8.34
CA GLU A 71 -20.29 0.05 7.41
C GLU A 71 -19.32 0.47 6.30
N ILE A 72 -18.06 0.72 6.65
CA ILE A 72 -16.99 1.07 5.69
C ILE A 72 -16.76 -0.08 4.71
N GLN A 73 -16.56 -1.31 5.20
CA GLN A 73 -16.36 -2.50 4.36
C GLN A 73 -17.55 -2.74 3.44
N ARG A 74 -18.78 -2.62 3.95
CA ARG A 74 -19.99 -2.76 3.13
C ARG A 74 -20.03 -1.74 2.00
N LYS A 75 -19.61 -0.50 2.25
CA LYS A 75 -19.55 0.54 1.21
C LYS A 75 -18.46 0.28 0.18
N LEU A 76 -17.27 -0.14 0.60
CA LEU A 76 -16.18 -0.48 -0.31
C LEU A 76 -16.53 -1.69 -1.20
N ALA A 77 -17.21 -2.70 -0.66
CA ALA A 77 -17.64 -3.87 -1.42
C ALA A 77 -18.65 -3.55 -2.55
N THR A 78 -19.32 -2.40 -2.49
CA THR A 78 -20.24 -1.94 -3.53
C THR A 78 -19.58 -1.03 -4.57
N MET A 79 -18.30 -0.69 -4.41
CA MET A 79 -17.56 0.14 -5.35
C MET A 79 -16.90 -0.73 -6.43
N GLU A 80 -16.97 -0.31 -7.67
CA GLU A 80 -16.17 -0.91 -8.74
C GLU A 80 -14.73 -0.41 -8.68
N THR A 81 -13.78 -1.34 -8.79
CA THR A 81 -12.36 -1.02 -8.95
C THR A 81 -12.16 -0.36 -10.30
N ALA A 82 -11.95 0.96 -10.31
CA ALA A 82 -11.50 1.65 -11.51
C ALA A 82 -10.10 1.13 -11.87
N THR A 83 -9.97 0.61 -13.08
CA THR A 83 -8.65 0.20 -13.60
C THR A 83 -7.99 1.40 -14.27
N LEU A 84 -6.68 1.36 -14.48
CA LEU A 84 -5.99 2.43 -15.21
C LEU A 84 -6.58 2.65 -16.62
N GLY A 85 -7.16 1.62 -17.23
CA GLY A 85 -7.90 1.72 -18.50
C GLY A 85 -9.25 2.43 -18.39
N SER A 86 -9.78 2.66 -17.18
CA SER A 86 -10.96 3.49 -16.93
C SER A 86 -10.65 4.99 -17.04
N PHE A 87 -9.36 5.36 -17.07
CA PHE A 87 -8.86 6.71 -17.29
C PHE A 87 -7.97 6.69 -18.54
N GLU A 88 -8.55 6.53 -19.73
CA GLU A 88 -7.76 6.70 -20.96
C GLU A 88 -7.10 8.09 -20.94
N PRO A 89 -5.78 8.20 -21.19
CA PRO A 89 -5.16 9.49 -21.39
C PRO A 89 -5.81 10.08 -22.64
N THR A 90 -6.54 11.18 -22.46
CA THR A 90 -7.10 11.95 -23.56
C THR A 90 -5.94 12.32 -24.47
N SER A 91 -5.81 11.59 -25.58
CA SER A 91 -4.83 11.86 -26.63
C SER A 91 -5.29 13.11 -27.35
N ASP A 92 -5.08 14.25 -26.72
CA ASP A 92 -5.34 15.55 -27.28
C ASP A 92 -4.34 16.55 -26.71
N MET A 93 -3.07 16.35 -27.09
CA MET A 93 -2.13 17.44 -27.24
C MET A 93 -1.40 17.22 -28.56
N SER A 94 -2.01 17.80 -29.61
CA SER A 94 -1.41 18.04 -30.92
C SER A 94 -0.13 18.88 -30.83
#